data_AF-A0A102DCL6-F1
#
_entry.id   AF-A0A102DCL6-F1
#
_cell.length_a   1.000
_cell.length_b   1.000
_cell.length_c   1.000
_cell.angle_alpha   90.00
_cell.angle_beta   90.00
_cell.angle_gamma   90.00
#
_symmetry.space_group_name_H-M   'P 1'
#
loop_
_entity.id
_entity.type
_entity.pdbx_description
1 polymer ?
#
loop_
_entity_poly.entity_id
_entity_poly.type
_entity_poly.pdbx_seq_one_letter_code
_entity_poly.pdbx_strand_id
1 'polypeptide(L)'
;MLRIPGTRNLKPKYDRPWVKLLSFSAAQQRLPTSLAEIRPIAPKAAIIGSADLTGLDSKEIIQRYRKHLELRARTLTMATRAIYPDRSDAIFIIVSAFVLAGATDAEIVCVILANPHFLEKHGDNQPMAEREVVTIRAKVEAGR
;
A
#
# COMPACT_ATOMS: atom_id res chain seq x y z
N MET A 1 -14.79 -23.77 -7.95
CA MET A 1 -16.18 -23.59 -7.50
C MET A 1 -16.46 -24.58 -6.38
N LEU A 2 -16.84 -24.10 -5.18
CA LEU A 2 -17.09 -24.91 -3.99
C LEU A 2 -18.58 -25.26 -3.87
N ARG A 3 -18.90 -26.37 -3.19
CA ARG A 3 -20.29 -26.74 -2.90
C ARG A 3 -20.74 -26.04 -1.63
N ILE A 4 -21.99 -25.57 -1.64
CA ILE A 4 -22.60 -24.93 -0.47
C ILE A 4 -23.35 -26.01 0.32
N PRO A 5 -23.08 -26.18 1.63
CA PRO A 5 -23.85 -27.08 2.46
C PRO A 5 -25.35 -26.76 2.44
N GLY A 6 -26.20 -27.77 2.53
CA GLY A 6 -27.66 -27.63 2.44
C GLY A 6 -28.20 -27.57 1.01
N THR A 7 -27.34 -27.57 -0.01
CA THR A 7 -27.79 -27.61 -1.42
C THR A 7 -27.90 -29.04 -1.95
N ARG A 8 -28.73 -29.20 -2.98
CA ARG A 8 -28.88 -30.46 -3.72
C ARG A 8 -27.88 -30.54 -4.87
N ASN A 9 -26.98 -31.50 -4.82
CA ASN A 9 -26.08 -31.89 -5.89
C ASN A 9 -26.87 -32.62 -6.99
N LEU A 10 -26.98 -31.98 -8.16
CA LEU A 10 -27.75 -32.48 -9.30
C LEU A 10 -26.97 -33.46 -10.20
N LYS A 11 -25.73 -33.83 -9.83
CA LYS A 11 -24.96 -34.80 -10.62
C LYS A 11 -25.58 -36.20 -10.46
N PRO A 12 -25.86 -36.91 -11.58
CA PRO A 12 -26.65 -38.15 -11.57
C PRO A 12 -25.97 -39.32 -10.85
N LYS A 13 -24.66 -39.23 -10.63
CA LYS A 13 -23.83 -40.29 -10.03
C LYS A 13 -23.83 -40.34 -8.50
N TYR A 14 -24.67 -39.57 -7.81
CA TYR A 14 -24.64 -39.49 -6.35
C TYR A 14 -26.00 -39.89 -5.74
N ASP A 15 -26.00 -40.99 -5.00
CA ASP A 15 -27.19 -41.50 -4.27
C ASP A 15 -27.66 -40.57 -3.16
N ARG A 16 -26.73 -39.78 -2.61
CA ARG A 16 -26.99 -38.79 -1.56
C ARG A 16 -26.80 -37.39 -2.15
N PRO A 17 -27.86 -36.78 -2.69
CA PRO A 17 -27.72 -35.53 -3.41
C PRO A 17 -27.50 -34.35 -2.45
N TRP A 18 -27.83 -34.46 -1.17
CA TRP A 18 -27.66 -33.35 -0.22
C TRP A 18 -26.20 -33.15 0.19
N VAL A 19 -25.69 -31.93 -0.01
CA VAL A 19 -24.36 -31.52 0.45
C VAL A 19 -24.43 -31.29 1.96
N LYS A 20 -23.72 -32.10 2.74
CA LYS A 20 -23.64 -31.98 4.20
C LYS A 20 -22.40 -31.19 4.62
N LEU A 21 -22.54 -30.36 5.65
CA LEU A 21 -21.40 -29.77 6.37
C LEU A 21 -20.91 -30.81 7.38
N LEU A 22 -19.65 -31.23 7.27
CA LEU A 22 -19.07 -32.22 8.21
C LEU A 22 -18.47 -31.54 9.43
N SER A 23 -17.72 -30.47 9.22
CA SER A 23 -17.08 -29.71 10.28
C SER A 23 -17.10 -28.22 9.95
N PHE A 24 -17.23 -27.40 10.99
CA PHE A 24 -17.17 -25.95 10.90
C PHE A 24 -16.45 -25.41 12.12
N SER A 25 -15.54 -24.47 11.89
CA SER A 25 -14.91 -23.69 12.94
C SER A 25 -14.99 -22.23 12.55
N ALA A 26 -15.52 -21.40 13.44
CA ALA A 26 -15.57 -19.95 13.27
C ALA A 26 -14.24 -19.27 13.69
N ALA A 27 -13.27 -20.03 14.20
CA ALA A 27 -11.98 -19.49 14.57
C ALA A 27 -11.23 -18.97 13.33
N GLN A 28 -10.50 -17.87 13.50
CA GLN A 28 -9.65 -17.32 12.45
C GLN A 28 -8.63 -18.37 12.00
N GLN A 29 -8.70 -18.79 10.74
CA GLN A 29 -7.76 -19.74 10.19
C GLN A 29 -6.39 -19.08 10.04
N ARG A 30 -5.36 -19.70 10.65
CA ARG A 30 -3.96 -19.31 10.43
C ARG A 30 -3.54 -19.79 9.05
N LEU A 31 -2.69 -19.00 8.38
CA LEU A 31 -2.13 -19.41 7.10
C LEU A 31 -1.30 -20.69 7.29
N PRO A 32 -1.51 -21.74 6.47
CA PRO A 32 -0.70 -22.94 6.53
C PRO A 32 0.74 -22.64 6.09
N THR A 33 1.71 -23.33 6.70
CA THR A 33 3.14 -23.16 6.44
C THR A 33 3.50 -23.34 4.96
N SER A 34 2.80 -24.23 4.26
CA SER A 34 2.98 -24.47 2.82
C SER A 34 2.62 -23.28 1.92
N LEU A 35 1.79 -22.34 2.39
CA LEU A 35 1.48 -21.10 1.66
C LEU A 35 2.44 -19.95 2.00
N ALA A 36 3.28 -20.09 3.03
CA ALA A 36 4.32 -19.11 3.32
C ALA A 36 5.41 -19.09 2.23
N GLU A 37 5.68 -20.26 1.63
CA GLU A 37 6.67 -20.45 0.55
C GLU A 37 6.18 -19.91 -0.80
N ILE A 38 4.87 -19.94 -1.05
CA ILE A 38 4.23 -19.43 -2.29
C ILE A 38 3.85 -17.95 -2.14
N ARG A 39 4.41 -17.23 -1.16
CA ARG A 39 4.31 -15.77 -1.23
C ARG A 39 4.97 -15.37 -2.55
N PRO A 40 4.28 -14.63 -3.44
CA PRO A 40 5.03 -13.88 -4.43
C PRO A 40 6.01 -13.05 -3.60
N ILE A 41 7.29 -13.32 -3.79
CA ILE A 41 8.35 -12.46 -3.28
C ILE A 41 7.92 -11.09 -3.78
N ALA A 42 7.38 -10.26 -2.88
CA ALA A 42 7.15 -8.86 -3.21
C ALA A 42 8.50 -8.43 -3.77
N PRO A 43 8.56 -7.97 -5.04
CA PRO A 43 9.82 -7.74 -5.70
C PRO A 43 10.62 -6.92 -4.72
N LYS A 44 11.74 -7.51 -4.25
CA LYS A 44 12.58 -6.90 -3.24
C LYS A 44 12.90 -5.56 -3.87
N ALA A 45 12.26 -4.50 -3.37
CA ALA A 45 12.30 -3.17 -3.93
C ALA A 45 13.75 -2.96 -4.33
N ALA A 46 14.01 -2.88 -5.65
CA ALA A 46 15.36 -2.67 -6.12
C ALA A 46 15.85 -1.49 -5.29
N ILE A 47 17.00 -1.64 -4.63
CA ILE A 47 17.62 -0.52 -3.95
C ILE A 47 17.99 0.40 -5.10
N ILE A 48 17.05 1.27 -5.48
CA ILE A 48 17.29 2.37 -6.39
C ILE A 48 18.41 3.12 -5.68
N GLY A 49 19.51 3.38 -6.40
CA GLY A 49 20.60 4.19 -5.87
C GLY A 49 20.00 5.44 -5.21
N SER A 50 20.57 5.84 -4.07
CA SER A 50 20.11 6.98 -3.27
C SER A 50 19.61 8.09 -4.20
N ALA A 51 18.37 8.52 -4.01
CA ALA A 51 17.80 9.55 -4.88
C ALA A 51 18.66 10.82 -4.73
N ASP A 52 19.20 11.33 -5.83
CA ASP A 52 19.86 12.62 -5.83
C ASP A 52 18.79 13.70 -5.63
N LEU A 53 18.71 14.23 -4.42
CA LEU A 53 17.75 15.28 -4.04
C LEU A 53 18.29 16.70 -4.28
N THR A 54 19.48 16.82 -4.87
CA THR A 54 20.17 18.09 -5.08
C THR A 54 19.38 18.99 -6.03
N GLY A 55 19.01 20.19 -5.55
CA GLY A 55 18.27 21.18 -6.35
C GLY A 55 16.75 20.97 -6.40
N LEU A 56 16.20 19.97 -5.70
CA LEU A 56 14.76 19.79 -5.58
C LEU A 56 14.21 20.59 -4.38
N ASP A 57 13.22 21.46 -4.62
CA ASP A 57 12.44 22.09 -3.56
C ASP A 57 11.06 21.43 -3.42
N SER A 58 10.80 20.91 -2.22
CA SER A 58 9.53 20.31 -1.83
C SER A 58 8.32 21.20 -2.15
N LYS A 59 8.42 22.53 -1.95
CA LYS A 59 7.31 23.46 -2.18
C LYS A 59 6.99 23.61 -3.66
N GLU A 60 8.01 23.71 -4.50
CA GLU A 60 7.84 23.79 -5.95
C GLU A 60 7.21 22.51 -6.51
N ILE A 61 7.64 21.35 -6.02
CA ILE A 61 7.07 20.04 -6.40
C ILE A 61 5.60 19.98 -6.01
N ILE A 62 5.26 20.30 -4.76
CA ILE A 62 3.85 20.30 -4.30
C ILE A 62 3.01 21.24 -5.16
N GLN A 63 3.51 22.43 -5.49
CA GLN A 63 2.79 23.41 -6.30
C GLN A 63 2.57 22.92 -7.75
N ARG A 64 3.55 22.22 -8.33
CA ARG A 64 3.47 21.60 -9.67
C ARG A 64 2.36 20.56 -9.73
N TYR A 65 2.31 19.64 -8.77
CA TYR A 65 1.34 18.54 -8.75
C TYR A 65 0.00 18.89 -8.06
N ARG A 66 -0.12 20.08 -7.46
CA ARG A 66 -1.30 20.51 -6.68
C ARG A 66 -2.65 20.32 -7.36
N LYS A 67 -2.71 20.48 -8.69
CA LYS A 67 -3.96 20.34 -9.46
C LYS A 67 -4.34 18.88 -9.71
N HIS A 68 -3.37 17.97 -9.64
CA HIS A 68 -3.55 16.54 -9.90
C HIS A 68 -3.81 15.74 -8.62
N LEU A 69 -3.49 16.31 -7.46
CA LEU A 69 -3.71 15.68 -6.16
C LEU A 69 -5.17 15.79 -5.69
N GLU A 70 -5.70 14.71 -5.14
CA GLU A 70 -6.99 14.69 -4.46
C GLU A 70 -7.00 15.61 -3.22
N LEU A 71 -8.19 16.03 -2.79
CA LEU A 71 -8.35 16.96 -1.65
C LEU A 71 -7.63 16.46 -0.39
N ARG A 72 -7.76 15.16 -0.06
CA ARG A 72 -7.15 14.56 1.13
C ARG A 72 -5.62 14.61 1.06
N ALA A 73 -5.03 14.21 -0.06
CA ALA A 73 -3.59 14.29 -0.28
C ALA A 73 -3.07 15.74 -0.24
N ARG A 74 -3.82 16.70 -0.80
CA ARG A 74 -3.49 18.14 -0.72
C ARG A 74 -3.46 18.65 0.72
N THR A 75 -4.44 18.26 1.53
CA THR A 75 -4.47 18.69 2.94
C THR A 75 -3.30 18.13 3.74
N LEU A 76 -2.91 16.87 3.49
CA LEU A 76 -1.80 16.20 4.17
C LEU A 76 -0.42 16.72 3.75
N THR A 77 -0.26 17.07 2.47
CA THR A 77 1.00 17.63 1.94
C THR A 77 1.26 19.06 2.42
N MET A 78 0.20 19.86 2.61
CA MET A 78 0.31 21.24 3.09
C MET A 78 0.31 21.37 4.62
N ALA A 79 0.20 20.26 5.35
CA ALA A 79 0.14 20.28 6.80
C ALA A 79 1.49 20.73 7.38
N THR A 80 1.45 21.70 8.30
CA THR A 80 2.65 22.18 9.03
C THR A 80 2.97 21.33 10.26
N ARG A 81 1.99 20.54 10.72
CA ARG A 81 2.11 19.60 11.83
C ARG A 81 1.38 18.32 11.47
N ALA A 82 1.69 17.23 12.14
CA ALA A 82 1.08 15.96 11.85
C ALA A 82 -0.31 15.86 12.53
N ILE A 83 -1.39 16.02 11.76
CA ILE A 83 -2.78 16.13 12.27
C ILE A 83 -3.50 14.76 12.35
N TYR A 84 -3.04 13.75 11.62
CA TYR A 84 -3.70 12.44 11.43
C TYR A 84 -3.13 11.37 12.36
N PRO A 85 -3.94 10.69 13.19
CA PRO A 85 -3.43 9.74 14.19
C PRO A 85 -2.64 8.58 13.56
N ASP A 86 -3.08 8.07 12.41
CA ASP A 86 -2.33 7.07 11.66
C ASP A 86 -1.34 7.74 10.69
N ARG A 87 -0.07 7.76 11.09
CA ARG A 87 1.02 8.31 10.28
C ARG A 87 1.30 7.48 9.04
N SER A 88 1.12 6.15 9.12
CA SER A 88 1.37 5.26 7.99
C SER A 88 0.33 5.44 6.90
N ASP A 89 -0.95 5.57 7.29
CA ASP A 89 -2.04 5.89 6.35
C ASP A 89 -1.81 7.25 5.68
N ALA A 90 -1.41 8.27 6.45
CA ALA A 90 -1.11 9.60 5.91
C ALA A 90 0.02 9.55 4.86
N ILE A 91 1.12 8.85 5.15
CA ILE A 91 2.23 8.70 4.21
C ILE A 91 1.79 7.93 2.96
N PHE A 92 1.02 6.85 3.14
CA PHE A 92 0.48 6.08 2.02
C PHE A 92 -0.37 6.93 1.08
N ILE A 93 -1.27 7.76 1.62
CA ILE A 93 -2.12 8.65 0.84
C ILE A 93 -1.29 9.69 0.07
N ILE A 94 -0.28 10.27 0.71
CA ILE A 94 0.62 11.24 0.05
C ILE A 94 1.33 10.55 -1.12
N VAL A 95 2.04 9.45 -0.84
CA VAL A 95 2.86 8.75 -1.84
C VAL A 95 2.01 8.28 -3.02
N SER A 96 0.90 7.59 -2.73
CA SER A 96 0.01 7.06 -3.77
C SER A 96 -0.55 8.17 -4.67
N ALA A 97 -0.93 9.31 -4.10
CA ALA A 97 -1.44 10.43 -4.89
C ALA A 97 -0.36 11.03 -5.82
N PHE A 98 0.89 11.12 -5.38
CA PHE A 98 1.98 11.57 -6.26
C PHE A 98 2.38 10.53 -7.32
N VAL A 99 2.35 9.23 -6.97
CA VAL A 99 2.58 8.15 -7.94
C VAL A 99 1.54 8.20 -9.05
N LEU A 100 0.25 8.36 -8.69
CA LEU A 100 -0.84 8.49 -9.65
C LEU A 100 -0.75 9.78 -10.49
N ALA A 101 -0.19 10.85 -9.91
CA ALA A 101 0.09 12.09 -10.62
C ALA A 101 1.34 12.02 -11.54
N GLY A 102 2.05 10.89 -11.57
CA GLY A 102 3.21 10.69 -12.42
C GLY A 102 4.52 11.29 -11.90
N ALA A 103 4.60 11.62 -10.60
CA ALA A 103 5.83 12.16 -10.01
C ALA A 103 6.95 11.10 -9.96
N THR A 104 8.19 11.57 -10.09
CA THR A 104 9.39 10.74 -9.98
C THR A 104 9.66 10.35 -8.53
N ASP A 105 10.37 9.24 -8.30
CA ASP A 105 10.67 8.79 -6.94
C ASP A 105 11.48 9.82 -6.14
N ALA A 106 12.44 10.50 -6.77
CA ALA A 106 13.22 11.56 -6.13
C ALA A 106 12.34 12.74 -5.69
N GLU A 107 11.38 13.17 -6.53
CA GLU A 107 10.43 14.22 -6.17
C GLU A 107 9.56 13.80 -4.98
N ILE A 108 9.09 12.56 -4.97
CA ILE A 108 8.24 12.04 -3.90
C ILE A 108 9.03 11.96 -2.58
N VAL A 109 10.27 11.46 -2.62
CA VAL A 109 11.16 11.40 -1.44
C VAL A 109 11.41 12.80 -0.89
N CYS A 110 11.68 13.79 -1.75
CA CYS A 110 11.86 15.19 -1.34
C CYS A 110 10.64 15.73 -0.58
N VAL A 111 9.43 15.47 -1.08
CA VAL A 111 8.18 15.92 -0.44
C VAL A 111 7.94 15.22 0.89
N ILE A 112 8.24 13.93 0.98
CA ILE A 112 8.01 13.13 2.19
C ILE A 112 8.97 13.52 3.30
N LEU A 113 10.25 13.76 2.99
CA LEU A 113 11.24 14.17 3.98
C LEU A 113 10.89 15.51 4.63
N ALA A 114 10.25 16.41 3.89
CA ALA A 114 9.75 17.67 4.42
C ALA A 114 8.40 17.53 5.18
N ASN A 115 7.74 16.37 5.13
CA ASN A 115 6.39 16.21 5.65
C ASN A 115 6.40 15.86 7.16
N PRO A 116 5.58 16.53 8.00
CA PRO A 116 5.58 16.30 9.44
C PRO A 116 5.13 14.90 9.84
N HIS A 117 4.28 14.23 9.05
CA HIS A 117 3.84 12.86 9.36
C HIS A 117 4.97 11.84 9.24
N PHE A 118 5.87 12.06 8.28
CA PHE A 118 7.05 11.22 8.11
C PHE A 118 8.10 11.52 9.18
N LEU A 119 8.39 12.81 9.40
CA LEU A 119 9.36 13.24 10.42
C LEU A 119 9.01 12.73 11.82
N GLU A 120 7.74 12.73 12.20
CA GLU A 120 7.33 12.21 13.51
C GLU A 120 7.46 10.68 13.62
N LYS A 121 7.27 9.95 12.52
CA LYS A 121 7.30 8.49 12.50
C LYS A 121 8.72 7.92 12.36
N HIS A 122 9.52 8.53 11.49
CA HIS A 122 10.81 8.00 11.04
C HIS A 122 11.99 8.94 11.26
N GLY A 123 11.73 10.20 11.65
CA GLY A 123 12.75 11.24 11.71
C GLY A 123 13.22 11.67 10.32
N ASP A 124 14.37 12.34 10.27
CA ASP A 124 15.04 12.72 9.03
C ASP A 124 15.85 11.53 8.48
N ASN A 125 15.12 10.52 7.98
CA ASN A 125 15.69 9.25 7.53
C ASN A 125 15.38 9.00 6.05
N GLN A 126 16.24 9.53 5.18
CA GLN A 126 16.15 9.37 3.72
C GLN A 126 16.06 7.90 3.27
N PRO A 127 16.89 6.95 3.76
CA PRO A 127 16.78 5.55 3.39
C PRO A 127 15.39 4.94 3.66
N MET A 128 14.71 5.37 4.74
CA MET A 128 13.36 4.92 5.03
C MET A 128 12.32 5.55 4.09
N ALA A 129 12.50 6.82 3.72
CA ALA A 129 11.62 7.49 2.76
C ALA A 129 11.68 6.80 1.39
N GLU A 130 12.88 6.56 0.87
CA GLU A 130 13.10 5.83 -0.39
C GLU A 130 12.43 4.46 -0.37
N ARG A 131 12.62 3.70 0.73
CA ARG A 131 12.01 2.38 0.88
C ARG A 131 10.48 2.44 0.90
N GLU A 132 9.87 3.39 1.60
CA GLU A 132 8.43 3.55 1.61
C GLU A 132 7.89 3.91 0.22
N VAL A 133 8.56 4.82 -0.49
CA VAL A 133 8.17 5.22 -1.85
C VAL A 133 8.18 4.03 -2.81
N VAL A 134 9.26 3.26 -2.86
CA VAL A 134 9.34 2.08 -3.76
C VAL A 134 8.30 1.03 -3.36
N THR A 135 8.14 0.79 -2.06
CA THR A 135 7.16 -0.19 -1.57
C THR A 135 5.73 0.19 -1.94
N ILE A 136 5.39 1.48 -1.83
CA ILE A 136 4.04 1.97 -2.11
C ILE A 136 3.81 2.07 -3.62
N ARG A 137 4.78 2.54 -4.41
CA ARG A 137 4.69 2.53 -5.88
C ARG A 137 4.39 1.13 -6.40
N ALA A 138 5.13 0.13 -5.93
CA ALA A 138 4.90 -1.26 -6.32
C ALA A 138 3.49 -1.77 -5.95
N LYS A 139 2.89 -1.27 -4.85
CA LYS A 139 1.49 -1.58 -4.49
C LYS A 139 0.49 -0.90 -5.42
N VAL A 140 0.67 0.39 -5.68
CA VAL A 140 -0.20 1.17 -6.59
C VAL A 140 -0.18 0.58 -8.00
N GLU A 141 0.99 0.24 -8.52
CA GLU A 141 1.14 -0.39 -9.84
C GLU A 141 0.51 -1.79 -9.90
N ALA A 142 0.52 -2.53 -8.78
CA ALA A 142 -0.17 -3.81 -8.65
C ALA A 142 -1.69 -3.69 -8.45
N GLY A 143 -2.25 -2.47 -8.40
CA GLY A 143 -3.66 -2.21 -8.14
C GLY A 143 -4.11 -2.58 -6.72
N ARG A 144 -3.21 -2.47 -5.73
CA ARG A 144 -3.42 -2.86 -4.33
C ARG A 144 -3.31 -1.69 -3.37
#